data_AF-A0A673MSM1-F1
#
_entry.id   AF-A0A673MSM1-F1
#
_cell.length_a   1.000
_cell.length_b   1.000
_cell.length_c   1.000
_cell.angle_alpha   90.00
_cell.angle_beta   90.00
_cell.angle_gamma   90.00
#
_symmetry.space_group_name_H-M   'P 1'
#
loop_
_entity.id
_entity.type
_entity.pdbx_description
1 polymer ?
#
loop_
_entity_poly.entity_id
_entity_poly.type
_entity_poly.pdbx_seq_one_letter_code
_entity_poly.pdbx_strand_id
1 'polypeptide(L)'
;VSLLNKRESFTADHKPLMGEAPEVRGFFLGCGFNSAGMMLGGGCGKELAHWIIHGRPEKDMYGYDIRRFHHSLTNNNRWIRERSHESYAKNYSVVFPFDEPLASRNMRKDPFHQVLQEQGCVFQERHGWERPGWFNRDGPAPILDYDYYSAYDVPKNTDYKYSEILGKEYTFDFPPHHDVIRDECLTCRNAVAVFDMSYFGKFYLTGPDAKKAADWLFTADVNKAPGEAYYLAIGGGVAQHNWSHIQAVLQDQGFHCTLIDHTEDMGMISIQGPKSRELLQEVLDSDLSSDAFPFSTHKIVNAAGHKVRAMRLSFVGEMGWELHIPKESCLPVYHAVRAAGAKYGICNAGYRAIDSLSIEKGYRHWHADLRPDDTPLEAGLAFTCKMKTSIPFLGRKALEAQKAEGLRRRIVCFTVDEKVPMFGLETIFRNSVPVGHLRRSEFGFAIDKTIGYGYIRNPDGGVVSPDFVRSGEFTLERMGVTYKATAHLKSPFDPENKRVKGIYG
;
A
#
# COMPACT_ATOMS: atom_id res chain seq x y z
N VAL A 1 -26.34 4.95 43.80
CA VAL A 1 -25.52 4.90 42.57
C VAL A 1 -26.10 5.93 41.61
N SER A 2 -25.35 6.95 41.22
CA SER A 2 -25.76 7.84 40.13
C SER A 2 -25.23 7.29 38.82
N LEU A 3 -26.12 7.11 37.84
CA LEU A 3 -25.74 6.81 36.45
C LEU A 3 -25.61 8.13 35.71
N LEU A 4 -24.46 8.33 35.06
CA LEU A 4 -24.17 9.56 34.32
C LEU A 4 -23.87 9.20 32.87
N ASN A 5 -24.77 9.57 31.96
CA ASN A 5 -24.56 9.43 30.52
C ASN A 5 -23.94 10.73 29.98
N LYS A 6 -22.70 10.66 29.50
CA LYS A 6 -21.92 11.80 29.00
C LYS A 6 -21.69 11.68 27.50
N ARG A 7 -21.68 12.82 26.82
CA ARG A 7 -21.30 12.91 25.41
C ARG A 7 -19.78 12.79 25.27
N GLU A 8 -19.35 12.08 24.25
CA GLU A 8 -17.94 11.91 23.88
C GLU A 8 -17.83 11.79 22.36
N SER A 9 -16.68 12.19 21.80
CA SER A 9 -16.43 12.19 20.37
C SER A 9 -15.68 10.93 19.94
N PHE A 10 -16.30 10.14 19.06
CA PHE A 10 -15.71 8.97 18.42
C PHE A 10 -15.51 9.17 16.92
N THR A 11 -14.45 8.59 16.40
CA THR A 11 -13.99 8.67 15.00
C THR A 11 -14.10 7.31 14.32
N ALA A 12 -14.12 7.31 12.98
CA ALA A 12 -14.38 6.15 12.14
C ALA A 12 -13.31 5.02 12.20
N ASP A 13 -12.14 5.30 12.76
CA ASP A 13 -11.05 4.35 12.94
C ASP A 13 -10.48 4.35 14.37
N HIS A 14 -11.20 4.95 15.31
CA HIS A 14 -10.81 5.06 16.71
C HIS A 14 -9.48 5.80 16.97
N LYS A 15 -9.02 6.66 16.03
CA LYS A 15 -7.83 7.51 16.19
C LYS A 15 -8.18 9.01 16.10
N PRO A 16 -7.51 9.89 16.86
CA PRO A 16 -7.71 11.33 16.76
C PRO A 16 -7.58 11.86 15.32
N LEU A 17 -8.25 12.98 15.06
CA LEU A 17 -8.13 13.75 13.83
C LEU A 17 -7.17 14.91 14.08
N MET A 18 -6.02 14.90 13.40
CA MET A 18 -4.95 15.86 13.60
C MET A 18 -4.37 16.37 12.28
N GLY A 19 -3.89 17.61 12.28
CA GLY A 19 -3.17 18.20 11.14
C GLY A 19 -3.95 19.32 10.45
N GLU A 20 -3.34 19.89 9.42
CA GLU A 20 -3.91 21.00 8.64
C GLU A 20 -5.08 20.49 7.77
N ALA A 21 -6.20 21.20 7.81
CA ALA A 21 -7.35 20.91 6.96
C ALA A 21 -6.99 21.15 5.48
N PRO A 22 -7.24 20.19 4.57
CA PRO A 22 -6.96 20.36 3.14
C PRO A 22 -7.69 21.54 2.48
N GLU A 23 -8.84 21.92 3.01
CA GLU A 23 -9.73 22.92 2.42
C GLU A 23 -9.36 24.35 2.82
N VAL A 24 -8.63 24.53 3.94
CA VAL A 24 -8.34 25.85 4.53
C VAL A 24 -6.92 25.88 5.07
N ARG A 25 -6.02 26.58 4.36
CA ARG A 25 -4.63 26.78 4.82
C ARG A 25 -4.58 27.51 6.15
N GLY A 26 -3.72 27.04 7.05
CA GLY A 26 -3.54 27.57 8.40
C GLY A 26 -4.59 27.12 9.42
N PHE A 27 -5.61 26.33 9.02
CA PHE A 27 -6.59 25.78 9.94
C PHE A 27 -6.20 24.36 10.35
N PHE A 28 -5.95 24.13 11.64
CA PHE A 28 -5.49 22.85 12.16
C PHE A 28 -6.53 22.19 13.05
N LEU A 29 -6.66 20.87 12.92
CA LEU A 29 -7.48 20.04 13.81
C LEU A 29 -6.61 19.32 14.83
N GLY A 30 -7.21 19.11 15.99
CA GLY A 30 -6.71 18.29 17.09
C GLY A 30 -7.91 17.87 17.93
N CYS A 31 -8.72 16.95 17.41
CA CYS A 31 -10.02 16.59 17.98
C CYS A 31 -10.33 15.08 17.83
N GLY A 32 -11.49 14.65 18.33
CA GLY A 32 -11.95 13.26 18.17
C GLY A 32 -11.10 12.25 18.94
N PHE A 33 -10.78 12.53 20.20
CA PHE A 33 -9.84 11.73 20.99
C PHE A 33 -10.39 10.39 21.52
N ASN A 34 -11.62 10.00 21.16
CA ASN A 34 -12.18 8.66 21.43
C ASN A 34 -12.07 8.21 22.91
N SER A 35 -12.50 9.06 23.85
CA SER A 35 -12.33 8.84 25.31
C SER A 35 -10.88 8.73 25.80
N ALA A 36 -9.86 8.88 24.94
CA ALA A 36 -8.45 8.77 25.28
C ALA A 36 -7.75 10.14 25.40
N GLY A 37 -8.51 11.25 25.45
CA GLY A 37 -7.96 12.61 25.42
C GLY A 37 -6.98 12.92 26.56
N MET A 38 -7.23 12.41 27.78
CA MET A 38 -6.31 12.59 28.91
C MET A 38 -4.99 11.85 28.69
N MET A 39 -5.03 10.65 28.09
CA MET A 39 -3.83 9.84 27.85
C MET A 39 -3.01 10.38 26.68
N LEU A 40 -3.67 10.82 25.61
CA LEU A 40 -3.02 11.25 24.37
C LEU A 40 -2.64 12.75 24.37
N GLY A 41 -3.26 13.57 25.23
CA GLY A 41 -3.21 15.02 25.16
C GLY A 41 -1.80 15.63 25.12
N GLY A 42 -0.89 15.14 25.96
CA GLY A 42 0.50 15.66 26.00
C GLY A 42 1.26 15.41 24.69
N GLY A 43 1.26 14.17 24.21
CA GLY A 43 1.95 13.79 22.97
C GLY A 43 1.33 14.43 21.73
N CYS A 44 0.00 14.36 21.61
CA CYS A 44 -0.72 14.98 20.49
C CYS A 44 -0.56 16.50 20.49
N GLY A 45 -0.59 17.16 21.65
CA GLY A 45 -0.36 18.60 21.75
C GLY A 45 1.03 19.00 21.25
N LYS A 46 2.07 18.24 21.63
CA LYS A 46 3.44 18.47 21.14
C LYS A 46 3.53 18.31 19.62
N GLU A 47 3.04 17.20 19.07
CA GLU A 47 3.16 16.94 17.63
C GLU A 47 2.33 17.92 16.80
N LEU A 48 1.16 18.35 17.28
CA LEU A 48 0.38 19.40 16.61
C LEU A 48 1.12 20.75 16.58
N ALA A 49 1.79 21.12 17.68
CA ALA A 49 2.62 22.32 17.72
C ALA A 49 3.79 22.25 16.73
N HIS A 50 4.47 21.10 16.65
CA HIS A 50 5.50 20.87 15.62
C HIS A 50 4.94 21.03 14.21
N TRP A 51 3.74 20.50 13.97
CA TRP A 51 3.08 20.60 12.66
C TRP A 51 2.81 22.05 12.27
N ILE A 52 2.33 22.87 13.20
CA ILE A 52 2.06 24.30 12.97
C ILE A 52 3.35 25.07 12.69
N ILE A 53 4.41 24.84 13.48
CA ILE A 53 5.65 25.62 13.39
C ILE A 53 6.51 25.20 12.19
N HIS A 54 6.53 23.91 11.85
CA HIS A 54 7.46 23.35 10.87
C HIS A 54 6.77 22.82 9.59
N GLY A 55 5.44 22.91 9.51
CA GLY A 55 4.65 22.37 8.40
C GLY A 55 4.54 20.84 8.36
N ARG A 56 5.14 20.14 9.34
CA ARG A 56 5.10 18.67 9.47
C ARG A 56 5.34 18.22 10.92
N PRO A 57 4.83 17.06 11.34
CA PRO A 57 5.11 16.48 12.65
C PRO A 57 6.57 15.98 12.74
N GLU A 58 7.05 15.75 13.97
CA GLU A 58 8.37 15.14 14.20
C GLU A 58 8.28 13.61 14.05
N LYS A 59 7.18 13.02 14.53
CA LYS A 59 6.92 11.58 14.47
C LYS A 59 6.08 11.19 13.27
N ASP A 60 6.05 9.89 12.97
CA ASP A 60 5.03 9.35 12.08
C ASP A 60 3.63 9.52 12.68
N MET A 61 2.90 10.50 12.14
CA MET A 61 1.53 10.81 12.52
C MET A 61 0.54 10.47 11.41
N TYR A 62 0.93 9.69 10.38
CA TYR A 62 0.03 9.39 9.27
C TYR A 62 -1.31 8.77 9.73
N GLY A 63 -1.26 7.86 10.70
CA GLY A 63 -2.47 7.26 11.30
C GLY A 63 -3.36 8.23 12.10
N TYR A 64 -2.88 9.45 12.39
CA TYR A 64 -3.61 10.52 13.08
C TYR A 64 -3.93 11.69 12.15
N ASP A 65 -3.29 11.73 10.97
CA ASP A 65 -3.46 12.77 9.97
C ASP A 65 -4.92 12.79 9.47
N ILE A 66 -5.54 13.96 9.42
CA ILE A 66 -6.90 14.14 8.90
C ILE A 66 -7.01 13.72 7.43
N ARG A 67 -5.91 13.80 6.68
CA ARG A 67 -5.81 13.45 5.25
C ARG A 67 -5.74 11.94 5.00
N ARG A 68 -5.77 11.12 6.06
CA ARG A 68 -5.89 9.65 5.96
C ARG A 68 -7.29 9.19 5.54
N PHE A 69 -8.27 10.08 5.54
CA PHE A 69 -9.61 9.78 5.04
C PHE A 69 -9.86 10.53 3.74
N HIS A 70 -10.42 9.82 2.76
CA HIS A 70 -10.85 10.42 1.51
C HIS A 70 -12.04 11.35 1.74
N HIS A 71 -12.04 12.53 1.13
CA HIS A 71 -13.06 13.56 1.36
C HIS A 71 -14.50 13.09 1.06
N SER A 72 -14.68 12.15 0.11
CA SER A 72 -16.00 11.58 -0.19
C SER A 72 -16.59 10.75 0.96
N LEU A 73 -15.74 10.21 1.85
CA LEU A 73 -16.18 9.46 3.03
C LEU A 73 -16.53 10.40 4.17
N THR A 74 -15.70 11.42 4.41
CA THR A 74 -15.91 12.40 5.49
C THR A 74 -17.12 13.30 5.26
N ASN A 75 -17.67 13.34 4.05
CA ASN A 75 -18.94 14.01 3.74
C ASN A 75 -20.15 13.06 3.82
N ASN A 76 -19.96 11.78 4.13
CA ASN A 76 -21.02 10.78 4.14
C ASN A 76 -21.46 10.42 5.57
N ASN A 77 -22.67 10.85 5.94
CA ASN A 77 -23.23 10.63 7.28
C ASN A 77 -23.45 9.14 7.62
N ARG A 78 -23.77 8.29 6.63
CA ARG A 78 -23.88 6.84 6.85
C ARG A 78 -22.54 6.28 7.27
N TRP A 79 -21.49 6.62 6.51
CA TRP A 79 -20.12 6.17 6.77
C TRP A 79 -19.62 6.59 8.14
N ILE A 80 -19.75 7.88 8.49
CA ILE A 80 -19.34 8.39 9.80
C ILE A 80 -20.07 7.64 10.92
N ARG A 81 -21.39 7.50 10.82
CA ARG A 81 -22.20 6.87 11.87
C ARG A 81 -21.86 5.41 12.08
N GLU A 82 -21.85 4.61 11.02
CA GLU A 82 -21.61 3.16 11.11
C GLU A 82 -20.17 2.87 11.54
N ARG A 83 -19.18 3.57 10.98
CA ARG A 83 -17.77 3.35 11.31
C ARG A 83 -17.41 3.78 12.72
N SER A 84 -17.93 4.93 13.18
CA SER A 84 -17.75 5.34 14.58
C SER A 84 -18.47 4.37 15.53
N HIS A 85 -19.63 3.84 15.15
CA HIS A 85 -20.31 2.81 15.95
C HIS A 85 -19.50 1.52 16.04
N GLU A 86 -19.06 0.95 14.92
CA GLU A 86 -18.25 -0.29 14.93
C GLU A 86 -16.94 -0.08 15.70
N SER A 87 -16.26 1.05 15.49
CA SER A 87 -15.03 1.40 16.21
C SER A 87 -15.25 1.45 17.72
N TYR A 88 -16.36 2.04 18.17
CA TYR A 88 -16.73 2.07 19.59
C TYR A 88 -17.05 0.67 20.12
N ALA A 89 -17.89 -0.09 19.41
CA ALA A 89 -18.29 -1.43 19.79
C ALA A 89 -17.09 -2.40 19.89
N LYS A 90 -16.09 -2.22 19.03
CA LYS A 90 -14.85 -3.00 19.02
C LYS A 90 -13.72 -2.43 19.88
N ASN A 91 -13.95 -1.40 20.70
CA ASN A 91 -12.90 -0.69 21.45
C ASN A 91 -11.95 -1.63 22.24
N TYR A 92 -12.47 -2.70 22.84
CA TYR A 92 -11.67 -3.69 23.59
C TYR A 92 -11.53 -5.04 22.88
N SER A 93 -11.87 -5.12 21.60
CA SER A 93 -11.67 -6.33 20.81
C SER A 93 -10.20 -6.53 20.47
N VAL A 94 -9.78 -7.79 20.33
CA VAL A 94 -8.48 -8.11 19.74
C VAL A 94 -8.53 -7.75 18.26
N VAL A 95 -7.58 -6.92 17.80
CA VAL A 95 -7.43 -6.59 16.39
C VAL A 95 -6.47 -7.62 15.77
N PHE A 96 -7.00 -8.47 14.89
CA PHE A 96 -6.21 -9.45 14.16
C PHE A 96 -5.60 -8.83 12.89
N PRO A 97 -4.47 -9.37 12.37
CA PRO A 97 -3.73 -8.78 11.25
C PRO A 97 -4.57 -8.52 9.99
N PHE A 98 -5.59 -9.34 9.77
CA PHE A 98 -6.44 -9.30 8.59
C PHE A 98 -7.92 -9.08 8.93
N ASP A 99 -8.21 -8.52 10.11
CA ASP A 99 -9.56 -8.07 10.42
C ASP A 99 -9.99 -6.97 9.43
N GLU A 100 -11.27 -6.99 9.08
CA GLU A 100 -11.86 -6.03 8.16
C GLU A 100 -13.15 -5.47 8.79
N PRO A 101 -13.45 -4.20 8.54
CA PRO A 101 -14.68 -3.59 9.01
C PRO A 101 -15.89 -4.25 8.35
N LEU A 102 -16.96 -4.45 9.13
CA LEU A 102 -18.28 -4.80 8.61
C LEU A 102 -19.12 -3.54 8.37
N ALA A 103 -18.80 -2.43 9.06
CA ALA A 103 -19.50 -1.17 8.90
C ALA A 103 -19.13 -0.43 7.60
N SER A 104 -20.15 0.15 6.96
CA SER A 104 -20.03 1.01 5.77
C SER A 104 -19.07 0.51 4.71
N ARG A 105 -19.32 -0.73 4.30
CA ARG A 105 -18.72 -1.35 3.12
C ARG A 105 -19.46 -0.90 1.84
N ASN A 106 -18.88 -1.23 0.68
CA ASN A 106 -19.37 -0.87 -0.65
C ASN A 106 -19.50 0.65 -0.91
N MET A 107 -18.71 1.48 -0.23
CA MET A 107 -18.75 2.94 -0.40
C MET A 107 -18.21 3.38 -1.75
N ARG A 108 -17.18 2.70 -2.24
CA ARG A 108 -16.57 2.92 -3.56
C ARG A 108 -16.30 1.56 -4.18
N LYS A 109 -16.80 1.37 -5.39
CA LYS A 109 -16.64 0.13 -6.15
C LYS A 109 -16.07 0.48 -7.51
N ASP A 110 -15.06 -0.26 -7.93
CA ASP A 110 -14.47 -0.11 -9.25
C ASP A 110 -15.30 -0.89 -10.31
N PRO A 111 -14.96 -0.74 -11.60
CA PRO A 111 -15.68 -1.40 -12.68
C PRO A 111 -15.62 -2.93 -12.68
N PHE A 112 -14.68 -3.54 -11.96
CA PHE A 112 -14.48 -4.99 -11.89
C PHE A 112 -15.16 -5.63 -10.68
N HIS A 113 -15.62 -4.83 -9.70
CA HIS A 113 -16.17 -5.33 -8.45
C HIS A 113 -17.19 -6.47 -8.62
N GLN A 114 -18.21 -6.29 -9.46
CA GLN A 114 -19.27 -7.29 -9.63
C GLN A 114 -18.72 -8.60 -10.22
N VAL A 115 -17.97 -8.53 -11.32
CA VAL A 115 -17.43 -9.73 -11.99
C VAL A 115 -16.44 -10.47 -11.09
N LEU A 116 -15.65 -9.76 -10.29
CA LEU A 116 -14.73 -10.37 -9.33
C LEU A 116 -15.47 -10.98 -8.14
N GLN A 117 -16.53 -10.34 -7.65
CA GLN A 117 -17.38 -10.90 -6.59
C GLN A 117 -17.99 -12.24 -7.01
N GLU A 118 -18.58 -12.29 -8.21
CA GLU A 118 -19.15 -13.52 -8.80
C GLU A 118 -18.10 -14.63 -8.94
N GLN A 119 -16.83 -14.27 -9.13
CA GLN A 119 -15.69 -15.19 -9.18
C GLN A 119 -15.09 -15.51 -7.79
N GLY A 120 -15.77 -15.17 -6.70
CA GLY A 120 -15.37 -15.53 -5.35
C GLY A 120 -14.45 -14.51 -4.66
N CYS A 121 -14.27 -13.31 -5.20
CA CYS A 121 -13.42 -12.30 -4.55
C CYS A 121 -13.90 -11.99 -3.12
N VAL A 122 -12.98 -12.12 -2.16
CA VAL A 122 -13.12 -11.63 -0.78
C VAL A 122 -12.45 -10.28 -0.72
N PHE A 123 -13.24 -9.22 -0.70
CA PHE A 123 -12.75 -7.84 -0.70
C PHE A 123 -12.29 -7.38 0.67
N GLN A 124 -11.27 -6.54 0.70
CA GLN A 124 -10.79 -5.76 1.84
C GLN A 124 -11.07 -4.28 1.61
N GLU A 125 -11.36 -3.51 2.66
CA GLU A 125 -11.73 -2.10 2.51
C GLU A 125 -10.55 -1.18 2.73
N ARG A 126 -10.21 -0.32 1.77
CA ARG A 126 -9.24 0.77 1.98
C ARG A 126 -9.75 2.06 1.33
N HIS A 127 -9.83 3.15 2.09
CA HIS A 127 -10.34 4.45 1.58
C HIS A 127 -11.75 4.36 0.95
N GLY A 128 -12.58 3.47 1.48
CA GLY A 128 -13.93 3.17 1.03
C GLY A 128 -13.98 2.24 -0.18
N TRP A 129 -12.84 1.94 -0.80
CA TRP A 129 -12.77 1.00 -1.92
C TRP A 129 -12.88 -0.44 -1.44
N GLU A 130 -13.70 -1.20 -2.14
CA GLU A 130 -13.65 -2.66 -2.13
C GLU A 130 -12.46 -3.12 -2.97
N ARG A 131 -11.34 -3.42 -2.32
CA ARG A 131 -10.10 -3.91 -2.95
C ARG A 131 -10.06 -5.44 -2.90
N PRO A 132 -9.76 -6.15 -4.00
CA PRO A 132 -9.60 -7.61 -3.96
C PRO A 132 -8.53 -8.06 -2.96
N GLY A 133 -8.92 -8.86 -1.97
CA GLY A 133 -7.99 -9.43 -0.98
C GLY A 133 -7.41 -10.76 -1.42
N TRP A 134 -8.28 -11.69 -1.80
CA TRP A 134 -8.00 -13.04 -2.30
C TRP A 134 -9.29 -13.67 -2.88
N PHE A 135 -9.22 -14.83 -3.54
CA PHE A 135 -10.37 -15.44 -4.22
C PHE A 135 -10.86 -16.74 -3.56
N ASN A 136 -12.03 -16.70 -2.92
CA ASN A 136 -12.66 -17.84 -2.29
C ASN A 136 -13.10 -18.92 -3.29
N ARG A 137 -12.70 -20.17 -3.01
CA ARG A 137 -13.01 -21.34 -3.86
C ARG A 137 -14.44 -21.82 -3.72
N ASP A 138 -15.08 -21.56 -2.58
CA ASP A 138 -16.47 -21.95 -2.32
C ASP A 138 -17.49 -20.97 -2.96
N GLY A 139 -17.02 -20.13 -3.89
CA GLY A 139 -17.84 -19.15 -4.60
C GLY A 139 -18.04 -17.81 -3.86
N PRO A 140 -18.94 -16.95 -4.36
CA PRO A 140 -19.12 -15.58 -3.89
C PRO A 140 -19.46 -15.51 -2.40
N ALA A 141 -19.01 -14.43 -1.76
CA ALA A 141 -19.34 -14.07 -0.38
C ALA A 141 -19.70 -12.56 -0.35
N PRO A 142 -20.93 -12.19 -0.72
CA PRO A 142 -21.31 -10.80 -0.82
C PRO A 142 -21.32 -10.11 0.54
N ILE A 143 -20.92 -8.84 0.55
CA ILE A 143 -20.90 -8.00 1.74
C ILE A 143 -22.29 -7.41 1.94
N LEU A 144 -22.85 -7.62 3.13
CA LEU A 144 -24.18 -7.15 3.52
C LEU A 144 -24.10 -5.79 4.21
N ASP A 145 -25.24 -5.12 4.31
CA ASP A 145 -25.35 -3.89 5.09
C ASP A 145 -25.07 -4.14 6.57
N TYR A 146 -24.51 -3.14 7.25
CA TYR A 146 -24.11 -3.24 8.64
C TYR A 146 -25.32 -3.40 9.56
N ASP A 147 -25.30 -4.44 10.41
CA ASP A 147 -26.41 -4.81 11.29
C ASP A 147 -26.30 -4.24 12.72
N TYR A 148 -25.31 -3.37 12.96
CA TYR A 148 -25.06 -2.73 14.25
C TYR A 148 -24.92 -3.72 15.42
N TYR A 149 -24.56 -4.98 15.15
CA TYR A 149 -24.55 -6.05 16.15
C TYR A 149 -25.90 -6.18 16.88
N SER A 150 -26.99 -5.99 16.14
CA SER A 150 -28.37 -6.01 16.64
C SER A 150 -28.76 -4.88 17.59
N ALA A 151 -27.98 -3.80 17.64
CA ALA A 151 -28.39 -2.58 18.31
C ALA A 151 -29.41 -1.79 17.47
N TYR A 152 -30.13 -0.87 18.12
CA TYR A 152 -31.05 0.10 17.48
C TYR A 152 -32.15 -0.54 16.62
N ASP A 153 -32.68 -1.69 17.06
CA ASP A 153 -33.74 -2.43 16.37
C ASP A 153 -33.36 -2.88 14.94
N VAL A 154 -32.05 -2.99 14.65
CA VAL A 154 -31.55 -3.52 13.39
C VAL A 154 -31.44 -5.05 13.50
N PRO A 155 -32.11 -5.83 12.63
CA PRO A 155 -31.98 -7.28 12.65
C PRO A 155 -30.55 -7.72 12.35
N LYS A 156 -30.07 -8.75 13.05
CA LYS A 156 -28.79 -9.39 12.74
C LYS A 156 -28.80 -9.95 11.32
N ASN A 157 -27.69 -9.80 10.60
CA ASN A 157 -27.51 -10.53 9.36
C ASN A 157 -27.46 -12.05 9.65
N THR A 158 -28.34 -12.80 8.99
CA THR A 158 -28.36 -14.28 9.00
C THR A 158 -27.70 -14.78 7.72
N ASP A 159 -27.08 -15.96 7.77
CA ASP A 159 -26.37 -16.57 6.62
C ASP A 159 -25.30 -15.67 5.98
N TYR A 160 -24.59 -14.91 6.82
CA TYR A 160 -23.62 -13.92 6.35
C TYR A 160 -22.24 -14.53 6.07
N LYS A 161 -22.12 -15.21 4.93
CA LYS A 161 -20.92 -15.93 4.50
C LYS A 161 -19.62 -15.12 4.57
N TYR A 162 -19.62 -13.83 4.21
CA TYR A 162 -18.41 -13.00 4.30
C TYR A 162 -17.95 -12.87 5.76
N SER A 163 -18.86 -12.64 6.72
CA SER A 163 -18.51 -12.56 8.13
C SER A 163 -18.02 -13.90 8.69
N GLU A 164 -18.55 -15.03 8.19
CA GLU A 164 -18.07 -16.36 8.58
C GLU A 164 -16.65 -16.63 8.07
N ILE A 165 -16.37 -16.27 6.82
CA ILE A 165 -15.02 -16.33 6.24
C ILE A 165 -14.07 -15.42 7.04
N LEU A 166 -14.50 -14.18 7.32
CA LEU A 166 -13.72 -13.23 8.10
C LEU A 166 -13.42 -13.76 9.51
N GLY A 167 -14.39 -14.42 10.17
CA GLY A 167 -14.19 -15.03 11.48
C GLY A 167 -13.09 -16.12 11.50
N LYS A 168 -12.84 -16.78 10.36
CA LYS A 168 -11.73 -17.74 10.22
C LYS A 168 -10.37 -17.06 10.03
N GLU A 169 -10.35 -15.77 9.71
CA GLU A 169 -9.14 -14.95 9.62
C GLU A 169 -8.64 -14.47 10.99
N TYR A 170 -9.47 -14.59 12.03
CA TYR A 170 -9.19 -14.10 13.38
C TYR A 170 -8.20 -15.01 14.12
N THR A 171 -6.97 -15.00 13.63
CA THR A 171 -5.86 -15.79 14.13
C THR A 171 -4.55 -15.01 14.00
N PHE A 172 -3.59 -15.35 14.85
CA PHE A 172 -2.19 -14.93 14.69
C PHE A 172 -1.35 -16.00 14.00
N ASP A 173 -1.94 -17.15 13.68
CA ASP A 173 -1.34 -18.20 12.85
C ASP A 173 -1.68 -17.97 11.35
N PHE A 174 -1.23 -18.87 10.48
CA PHE A 174 -1.65 -18.87 9.08
C PHE A 174 -3.16 -19.17 9.01
N PRO A 175 -3.96 -18.33 8.32
CA PRO A 175 -5.39 -18.58 8.22
C PRO A 175 -5.67 -19.76 7.26
N PRO A 176 -6.87 -20.38 7.33
CA PRO A 176 -7.16 -21.60 6.56
C PRO A 176 -7.02 -21.47 5.03
N HIS A 177 -7.19 -20.28 4.48
CA HIS A 177 -7.08 -19.97 3.05
C HIS A 177 -5.67 -19.49 2.64
N HIS A 178 -4.67 -19.62 3.52
CA HIS A 178 -3.27 -19.30 3.18
C HIS A 178 -2.78 -20.05 1.94
N ASP A 179 -3.26 -21.28 1.74
CA ASP A 179 -3.01 -22.10 0.55
C ASP A 179 -3.62 -21.52 -0.74
N VAL A 180 -4.72 -20.77 -0.64
CA VAL A 180 -5.29 -20.07 -1.80
C VAL A 180 -4.35 -18.94 -2.23
N ILE A 181 -3.85 -18.17 -1.27
CA ILE A 181 -2.90 -17.08 -1.51
C ILE A 181 -1.59 -17.65 -2.06
N ARG A 182 -1.11 -18.78 -1.53
CA ARG A 182 0.03 -19.52 -2.09
C ARG A 182 -0.17 -19.80 -3.58
N ASP A 183 -1.32 -20.36 -3.94
CA ASP A 183 -1.57 -20.77 -5.32
C ASP A 183 -1.70 -19.55 -6.25
N GLU A 184 -2.27 -18.43 -5.79
CA GLU A 184 -2.23 -17.14 -6.50
C GLU A 184 -0.78 -16.65 -6.73
N CYS A 185 0.06 -16.66 -5.69
CA CYS A 185 1.47 -16.28 -5.78
C CYS A 185 2.25 -17.17 -6.74
N LEU A 186 2.13 -18.50 -6.60
CA LEU A 186 2.83 -19.45 -7.44
C LEU A 186 2.35 -19.42 -8.89
N THR A 187 1.07 -19.14 -9.13
CA THR A 187 0.55 -18.89 -10.48
C THR A 187 1.17 -17.65 -11.08
N CYS A 188 1.30 -16.55 -10.33
CA CYS A 188 2.03 -15.37 -10.79
C CYS A 188 3.51 -15.68 -11.13
N ARG A 189 4.17 -16.48 -10.29
CA ARG A 189 5.59 -16.84 -10.45
C ARG A 189 5.88 -17.77 -11.63
N ASN A 190 4.92 -18.61 -12.01
CA ASN A 190 5.12 -19.72 -12.98
C ASN A 190 4.28 -19.61 -14.25
N ALA A 191 3.21 -18.80 -14.24
CA ALA A 191 2.27 -18.63 -15.33
C ALA A 191 1.94 -17.14 -15.52
N VAL A 192 0.71 -16.72 -15.18
CA VAL A 192 0.26 -15.33 -15.25
C VAL A 192 -0.90 -15.09 -14.29
N ALA A 193 -0.84 -13.99 -13.56
CA ALA A 193 -1.91 -13.53 -12.67
C ALA A 193 -2.37 -12.12 -13.09
N VAL A 194 -3.66 -11.85 -12.88
CA VAL A 194 -4.27 -10.54 -13.05
C VAL A 194 -4.67 -9.98 -11.70
N PHE A 195 -4.18 -8.79 -11.39
CA PHE A 195 -4.51 -8.05 -10.18
C PHE A 195 -5.34 -6.84 -10.56
N ASP A 196 -6.51 -6.68 -9.97
CA ASP A 196 -7.23 -5.41 -10.03
C ASP A 196 -6.63 -4.44 -9.00
N MET A 197 -6.21 -3.28 -9.50
CA MET A 197 -5.58 -2.22 -8.74
C MET A 197 -6.32 -0.88 -8.95
N SER A 198 -7.59 -0.93 -9.37
CA SER A 198 -8.40 0.24 -9.70
C SER A 198 -8.60 1.21 -8.55
N TYR A 199 -8.38 0.80 -7.30
CA TYR A 199 -8.41 1.68 -6.13
C TYR A 199 -7.19 2.61 -6.00
N PHE A 200 -6.15 2.46 -6.84
CA PHE A 200 -5.03 3.40 -6.88
C PHE A 200 -5.47 4.79 -7.35
N GLY A 201 -4.90 5.84 -6.73
CA GLY A 201 -5.06 7.22 -7.15
C GLY A 201 -4.45 7.45 -8.54
N LYS A 202 -5.17 8.13 -9.43
CA LYS A 202 -4.76 8.33 -10.83
C LYS A 202 -4.82 9.81 -11.17
N PHE A 203 -3.71 10.51 -10.97
CA PHE A 203 -3.70 11.97 -11.08
C PHE A 203 -2.94 12.44 -12.32
N TYR A 204 -3.38 13.55 -12.90
CA TYR A 204 -2.62 14.28 -13.91
C TYR A 204 -2.15 15.61 -13.34
N LEU A 205 -0.84 15.86 -13.42
CA LEU A 205 -0.24 17.16 -13.16
C LEU A 205 0.06 17.83 -14.50
N THR A 206 -0.63 18.95 -14.76
CA THR A 206 -0.59 19.72 -16.00
C THR A 206 -0.29 21.20 -15.71
N GLY A 207 -0.05 21.99 -16.76
CA GLY A 207 0.19 23.43 -16.66
C GLY A 207 1.62 23.83 -17.05
N PRO A 208 1.86 25.13 -17.25
CA PRO A 208 3.15 25.65 -17.74
C PRO A 208 4.32 25.36 -16.78
N ASP A 209 4.08 25.25 -15.47
CA ASP A 209 5.12 24.93 -14.49
C ASP A 209 5.17 23.44 -14.12
N ALA A 210 4.44 22.55 -14.80
CA ALA A 210 4.34 21.13 -14.44
C ALA A 210 5.71 20.44 -14.35
N LYS A 211 6.66 20.80 -15.22
CA LYS A 211 8.04 20.31 -15.13
C LYS A 211 8.76 20.79 -13.87
N LYS A 212 8.67 22.08 -13.54
CA LYS A 212 9.31 22.63 -12.33
C LYS A 212 8.72 22.00 -11.06
N ALA A 213 7.39 21.84 -11.05
CA ALA A 213 6.68 21.16 -9.98
C ALA A 213 7.13 19.70 -9.85
N ALA A 214 7.19 18.94 -10.95
CA ALA A 214 7.64 17.55 -10.94
C ALA A 214 9.11 17.43 -10.50
N ASP A 215 9.98 18.35 -10.95
CA ASP A 215 11.38 18.39 -10.54
C ASP A 215 11.50 18.62 -9.03
N TRP A 216 10.67 19.51 -8.47
CA TRP A 216 10.67 19.80 -7.04
C TRP A 216 10.04 18.70 -6.19
N LEU A 217 8.88 18.17 -6.58
CA LEU A 217 8.09 17.18 -5.85
C LEU A 217 8.75 15.79 -5.84
N PHE A 218 9.30 15.35 -6.96
CA PHE A 218 9.80 13.99 -7.10
C PHE A 218 11.30 13.91 -6.93
N THR A 219 11.76 12.91 -6.18
CA THR A 219 13.19 12.65 -6.04
C THR A 219 13.78 12.07 -7.33
N ALA A 220 12.99 11.40 -8.17
CA ALA A 220 13.42 10.90 -9.47
C ALA A 220 13.55 12.03 -10.51
N ASP A 221 14.45 11.85 -11.47
CA ASP A 221 14.50 12.69 -12.66
C ASP A 221 13.48 12.15 -13.66
N VAL A 222 12.39 12.90 -13.87
CA VAL A 222 11.23 12.50 -14.66
C VAL A 222 11.12 13.33 -15.95
N ASN A 223 12.27 13.68 -16.56
CA ASN A 223 12.32 14.52 -17.76
C ASN A 223 11.29 14.12 -18.85
N LYS A 224 10.63 15.15 -19.40
CA LYS A 224 9.64 15.05 -20.46
C LYS A 224 9.85 16.14 -21.50
N ALA A 225 9.28 15.95 -22.69
CA ALA A 225 9.21 17.02 -23.68
C ALA A 225 8.29 18.16 -23.18
N PRO A 226 8.58 19.43 -23.52
CA PRO A 226 7.69 20.54 -23.21
C PRO A 226 6.27 20.30 -23.74
N GLY A 227 5.25 20.59 -22.93
CA GLY A 227 3.84 20.43 -23.29
C GLY A 227 3.20 19.10 -22.87
N GLU A 228 3.96 18.15 -22.33
CA GLU A 228 3.42 16.88 -21.83
C GLU A 228 2.95 16.95 -20.37
N ALA A 229 1.95 16.13 -20.03
CA ALA A 229 1.45 15.98 -18.67
C ALA A 229 2.22 14.91 -17.87
N TYR A 230 2.24 15.03 -16.54
CA TYR A 230 2.68 13.96 -15.65
C TYR A 230 1.47 13.15 -15.20
N TYR A 231 1.53 11.84 -15.41
CA TYR A 231 0.51 10.92 -14.94
C TYR A 231 1.07 10.16 -13.73
N LEU A 232 0.33 10.19 -12.63
CA LEU A 232 0.71 9.61 -11.35
C LEU A 232 -0.24 8.47 -11.03
N ALA A 233 0.33 7.29 -10.74
CA ALA A 233 -0.37 6.18 -10.13
C ALA A 233 0.09 6.06 -8.66
N ILE A 234 -0.81 6.30 -7.71
CA ILE A 234 -0.49 6.41 -6.28
C ILE A 234 -1.27 5.32 -5.52
N GLY A 235 -0.62 4.67 -4.55
CA GLY A 235 -1.27 3.65 -3.73
C GLY A 235 -2.59 4.15 -3.13
N GLY A 236 -3.67 3.38 -3.29
CA GLY A 236 -5.02 3.85 -2.98
C GLY A 236 -5.21 4.36 -1.55
N GLY A 237 -4.67 3.63 -0.57
CA GLY A 237 -4.71 4.02 0.84
C GLY A 237 -3.95 5.30 1.16
N VAL A 238 -3.17 5.87 0.25
CA VAL A 238 -2.41 7.11 0.49
C VAL A 238 -2.72 8.20 -0.54
N ALA A 239 -3.67 7.95 -1.44
CA ALA A 239 -4.01 8.83 -2.55
C ALA A 239 -4.44 10.23 -2.06
N GLN A 240 -5.35 10.30 -1.08
CA GLN A 240 -5.80 11.58 -0.51
C GLN A 240 -4.65 12.36 0.14
N HIS A 241 -3.83 11.70 0.96
CA HIS A 241 -2.68 12.34 1.60
C HIS A 241 -1.71 12.91 0.56
N ASN A 242 -1.41 12.15 -0.50
CA ASN A 242 -0.53 12.62 -1.57
C ASN A 242 -1.16 13.74 -2.40
N TRP A 243 -2.46 13.66 -2.68
CA TRP A 243 -3.21 14.73 -3.34
C TRP A 243 -3.07 16.05 -2.57
N SER A 244 -3.39 16.04 -1.27
CA SER A 244 -3.29 17.21 -0.40
C SER A 244 -1.84 17.71 -0.26
N HIS A 245 -0.85 16.80 -0.17
CA HIS A 245 0.56 17.19 -0.14
C HIS A 245 1.01 17.89 -1.42
N ILE A 246 0.68 17.32 -2.59
CA ILE A 246 1.02 17.92 -3.88
C ILE A 246 0.36 19.29 -4.00
N GLN A 247 -0.93 19.41 -3.71
CA GLN A 247 -1.64 20.69 -3.76
C GLN A 247 -1.00 21.75 -2.84
N ALA A 248 -0.65 21.39 -1.61
CA ALA A 248 0.02 22.30 -0.69
C ALA A 248 1.37 22.77 -1.24
N VAL A 249 2.19 21.87 -1.78
CA VAL A 249 3.49 22.23 -2.38
C VAL A 249 3.31 23.12 -3.62
N LEU A 250 2.34 22.84 -4.49
CA LEU A 250 2.06 23.68 -5.65
C LEU A 250 1.70 25.12 -5.23
N GLN A 251 0.86 25.27 -4.19
CA GLN A 251 0.48 26.55 -3.62
C GLN A 251 1.69 27.26 -2.98
N ASP A 252 2.43 26.57 -2.12
CA ASP A 252 3.55 27.12 -1.36
C ASP A 252 4.70 27.59 -2.27
N GLN A 253 4.89 26.91 -3.40
CA GLN A 253 5.89 27.29 -4.41
C GLN A 253 5.36 28.26 -5.48
N GLY A 254 4.05 28.54 -5.49
CA GLY A 254 3.42 29.38 -6.50
C GLY A 254 3.51 28.80 -7.92
N PHE A 255 3.52 27.47 -8.07
CA PHE A 255 3.58 26.84 -9.38
C PHE A 255 2.25 26.92 -10.11
N HIS A 256 2.27 27.40 -11.36
CA HIS A 256 1.10 27.42 -12.23
C HIS A 256 0.84 26.02 -12.79
N CYS A 257 0.18 25.19 -11.99
CA CYS A 257 -0.15 23.81 -12.29
C CYS A 257 -1.59 23.48 -11.91
N THR A 258 -2.17 22.50 -12.60
CA THR A 258 -3.44 21.89 -12.25
C THR A 258 -3.19 20.42 -11.93
N LEU A 259 -3.71 19.95 -10.79
CA LEU A 259 -3.78 18.54 -10.45
C LEU A 259 -5.22 18.06 -10.71
N ILE A 260 -5.39 17.02 -11.51
CA ILE A 260 -6.68 16.47 -11.92
C ILE A 260 -6.78 15.03 -11.46
N ASP A 261 -7.87 14.67 -10.79
CA ASP A 261 -8.12 13.30 -10.33
C ASP A 261 -8.99 12.53 -11.34
N HIS A 262 -8.47 11.42 -11.86
CA HIS A 262 -9.18 10.47 -12.72
C HIS A 262 -9.27 9.07 -12.09
N THR A 263 -9.20 8.99 -10.76
CA THR A 263 -9.22 7.72 -10.02
C THR A 263 -10.48 6.92 -10.30
N GLU A 264 -11.65 7.58 -10.32
CA GLU A 264 -12.95 6.93 -10.51
C GLU A 264 -13.36 6.79 -12.00
N ASP A 265 -12.65 7.47 -12.90
CA ASP A 265 -12.90 7.45 -14.34
C ASP A 265 -12.08 6.37 -15.07
N MET A 266 -11.13 5.73 -14.37
CA MET A 266 -10.28 4.70 -14.95
C MET A 266 -10.14 3.48 -14.03
N GLY A 267 -10.26 2.29 -14.60
CA GLY A 267 -9.79 1.05 -13.99
C GLY A 267 -8.30 0.85 -14.20
N MET A 268 -7.71 -0.06 -13.43
CA MET A 268 -6.32 -0.46 -13.55
C MET A 268 -6.19 -1.95 -13.24
N ILE A 269 -5.68 -2.72 -14.20
CA ILE A 269 -5.33 -4.13 -13.99
C ILE A 269 -3.85 -4.36 -14.25
N SER A 270 -3.19 -5.13 -13.41
CA SER A 270 -1.79 -5.54 -13.55
C SER A 270 -1.75 -7.01 -13.99
N ILE A 271 -1.16 -7.29 -15.14
CA ILE A 271 -1.03 -8.63 -15.70
C ILE A 271 0.45 -9.04 -15.62
N GLN A 272 0.75 -9.96 -14.72
CA GLN A 272 2.13 -10.23 -14.28
C GLN A 272 2.42 -11.74 -14.26
N GLY A 273 3.62 -12.10 -14.70
CA GLY A 273 4.11 -13.48 -14.73
C GLY A 273 4.88 -13.78 -16.02
N PRO A 274 5.62 -14.91 -16.08
CA PRO A 274 6.41 -15.30 -17.26
C PRO A 274 5.58 -15.38 -18.56
N LYS A 275 4.28 -15.67 -18.47
CA LYS A 275 3.38 -15.79 -19.61
C LYS A 275 2.63 -14.51 -19.99
N SER A 276 2.85 -13.42 -19.26
CA SER A 276 2.16 -12.14 -19.49
C SER A 276 2.40 -11.55 -20.88
N ARG A 277 3.61 -11.65 -21.44
CA ARG A 277 3.92 -11.15 -22.80
C ARG A 277 3.17 -11.93 -23.87
N GLU A 278 3.28 -13.26 -23.82
CA GLU A 278 2.64 -14.16 -24.79
C GLU A 278 1.13 -13.94 -24.79
N LEU A 279 0.53 -13.84 -23.59
CA LEU A 279 -0.89 -13.50 -23.43
C LEU A 279 -1.22 -12.13 -24.01
N LEU A 280 -0.55 -11.06 -23.55
CA LEU A 280 -0.93 -9.71 -23.91
C LEU A 280 -0.68 -9.39 -25.38
N GLN A 281 0.23 -10.10 -26.05
CA GLN A 281 0.44 -9.94 -27.48
C GLN A 281 -0.79 -10.32 -28.31
N GLU A 282 -1.66 -11.19 -27.80
CA GLU A 282 -2.93 -11.57 -28.43
C GLU A 282 -4.04 -10.54 -28.20
N VAL A 283 -3.87 -9.65 -27.22
CA VAL A 283 -4.89 -8.67 -26.78
C VAL A 283 -4.55 -7.26 -27.24
N LEU A 284 -3.25 -6.93 -27.28
CA LEU A 284 -2.73 -5.61 -27.61
C LEU A 284 -2.28 -5.51 -29.06
N ASP A 285 -2.56 -4.38 -29.70
CA ASP A 285 -2.15 -4.07 -31.07
C ASP A 285 -0.72 -3.52 -31.19
N SER A 286 0.13 -3.77 -30.18
CA SER A 286 1.49 -3.22 -30.09
C SER A 286 2.53 -4.32 -29.95
N ASP A 287 3.72 -4.10 -30.50
CA ASP A 287 4.87 -4.98 -30.26
C ASP A 287 5.33 -4.87 -28.79
N LEU A 288 5.27 -6.01 -28.08
CA LEU A 288 5.64 -6.17 -26.67
C LEU A 288 7.06 -6.74 -26.47
N SER A 289 7.85 -6.82 -27.54
CA SER A 289 9.28 -7.13 -27.48
C SER A 289 10.02 -6.14 -26.58
N SER A 290 11.15 -6.57 -26.00
CA SER A 290 11.91 -5.69 -25.09
C SER A 290 12.50 -4.47 -25.77
N ASP A 291 12.80 -4.57 -27.07
CA ASP A 291 13.35 -3.46 -27.85
C ASP A 291 12.25 -2.45 -28.19
N ALA A 292 11.06 -2.92 -28.58
CA ALA A 292 9.94 -2.04 -28.90
C ALA A 292 9.29 -1.45 -27.65
N PHE A 293 9.18 -2.20 -26.56
CA PHE A 293 8.54 -1.77 -25.31
C PHE A 293 9.46 -2.02 -24.09
N PRO A 294 10.47 -1.15 -23.87
CA PRO A 294 11.42 -1.31 -22.78
C PRO A 294 10.79 -1.26 -21.38
N PHE A 295 11.44 -1.87 -20.40
CA PHE A 295 11.01 -1.78 -18.99
C PHE A 295 11.00 -0.33 -18.50
N SER A 296 10.05 0.01 -17.63
CA SER A 296 9.82 1.36 -17.10
C SER A 296 9.44 2.40 -18.16
N THR A 297 8.74 1.97 -19.22
CA THR A 297 8.14 2.86 -20.22
C THR A 297 6.62 2.62 -20.30
N HIS A 298 5.91 3.49 -21.01
CA HIS A 298 4.49 3.35 -21.26
C HIS A 298 4.13 3.71 -22.70
N LYS A 299 2.98 3.22 -23.17
CA LYS A 299 2.40 3.57 -24.47
C LYS A 299 0.88 3.66 -24.37
N ILE A 300 0.27 4.46 -25.24
CA ILE A 300 -1.17 4.34 -25.52
C ILE A 300 -1.31 3.33 -26.66
N VAL A 301 -2.08 2.28 -26.43
CA VAL A 301 -2.28 1.14 -27.35
C VAL A 301 -3.76 0.78 -27.38
N ASN A 302 -4.20 -0.05 -28.32
CA ASN A 302 -5.53 -0.64 -28.26
C ASN A 302 -5.45 -2.04 -27.62
N ALA A 303 -6.32 -2.29 -26.64
CA ALA A 303 -6.58 -3.59 -26.06
C ALA A 303 -8.00 -4.02 -26.45
N ALA A 304 -8.14 -5.09 -27.23
CA ALA A 304 -9.45 -5.54 -27.72
C ALA A 304 -10.31 -4.43 -28.36
N GLY A 305 -9.68 -3.52 -29.11
CA GLY A 305 -10.36 -2.39 -29.77
C GLY A 305 -10.56 -1.14 -28.90
N HIS A 306 -10.15 -1.16 -27.63
CA HIS A 306 -10.27 -0.04 -26.71
C HIS A 306 -8.92 0.62 -26.42
N LYS A 307 -8.87 1.95 -26.44
CA LYS A 307 -7.64 2.69 -26.08
C LYS A 307 -7.32 2.54 -24.58
N VAL A 308 -6.12 2.07 -24.29
CA VAL A 308 -5.60 1.91 -22.92
C VAL A 308 -4.19 2.48 -22.83
N ARG A 309 -3.77 2.88 -21.63
CA ARG A 309 -2.35 3.14 -21.35
C ARG A 309 -1.73 1.86 -20.79
N ALA A 310 -0.84 1.25 -21.55
CA ALA A 310 -0.03 0.13 -21.08
C ALA A 310 1.26 0.68 -20.46
N MET A 311 1.65 0.19 -19.29
CA MET A 311 2.92 0.51 -18.62
C MET A 311 3.69 -0.76 -18.32
N ARG A 312 4.95 -0.85 -18.75
CA ARG A 312 5.79 -2.00 -18.48
C ARG A 312 6.52 -1.83 -17.16
N LEU A 313 5.88 -2.25 -16.06
CA LEU A 313 6.43 -2.21 -14.72
C LEU A 313 5.84 -3.36 -13.88
N SER A 314 6.38 -3.57 -12.67
CA SER A 314 5.90 -4.64 -11.79
C SER A 314 5.97 -4.23 -10.33
N PHE A 315 4.89 -4.54 -9.61
CA PHE A 315 4.83 -4.45 -8.15
C PHE A 315 4.96 -5.82 -7.47
N VAL A 316 5.06 -6.88 -8.26
CA VAL A 316 5.17 -8.28 -7.79
C VAL A 316 6.47 -8.96 -8.20
N GLY A 317 7.32 -8.29 -8.99
CA GLY A 317 8.65 -8.79 -9.36
C GLY A 317 8.73 -9.66 -10.58
N GLU A 318 7.66 -9.72 -11.37
CA GLU A 318 7.59 -10.49 -12.60
C GLU A 318 7.60 -9.59 -13.82
N MET A 319 7.82 -10.19 -14.99
CA MET A 319 7.52 -9.54 -16.24
C MET A 319 6.01 -9.28 -16.32
N GLY A 320 5.61 -8.09 -16.78
CA GLY A 320 4.20 -7.78 -16.98
C GLY A 320 3.95 -6.34 -17.42
N TRP A 321 2.66 -6.01 -17.53
CA TRP A 321 2.19 -4.65 -17.75
C TRP A 321 1.02 -4.32 -16.83
N GLU A 322 0.95 -3.05 -16.47
CA GLU A 322 -0.28 -2.43 -15.97
C GLU A 322 -1.04 -1.83 -17.15
N LEU A 323 -2.34 -2.11 -17.23
CA LEU A 323 -3.26 -1.49 -18.17
C LEU A 323 -4.14 -0.51 -17.39
N HIS A 324 -4.02 0.77 -17.70
CA HIS A 324 -4.91 1.82 -17.21
C HIS A 324 -5.97 2.06 -18.27
N ILE A 325 -7.23 1.81 -17.89
CA ILE A 325 -8.33 1.58 -18.82
C ILE A 325 -9.44 2.59 -18.50
N PRO A 326 -9.95 3.36 -19.48
CA PRO A 326 -11.15 4.16 -19.27
C PRO A 326 -12.31 3.28 -18.74
N LYS A 327 -13.08 3.79 -17.78
CA LYS A 327 -14.14 3.04 -17.07
C LYS A 327 -15.03 2.20 -17.98
N GLU A 328 -15.55 2.79 -19.04
CA GLU A 328 -16.46 2.13 -20.01
C GLU A 328 -15.81 0.97 -20.78
N SER A 329 -14.48 0.91 -20.82
CA SER A 329 -13.72 -0.13 -21.53
C SER A 329 -13.19 -1.22 -20.62
N CYS A 330 -13.39 -1.11 -19.30
CA CYS A 330 -12.79 -2.01 -18.32
C CYS A 330 -13.22 -3.47 -18.52
N LEU A 331 -14.53 -3.75 -18.49
CA LEU A 331 -15.03 -5.13 -18.61
C LEU A 331 -14.68 -5.79 -19.95
N PRO A 332 -14.86 -5.15 -21.12
CA PRO A 332 -14.44 -5.73 -22.40
C PRO A 332 -12.95 -6.11 -22.42
N VAL A 333 -12.07 -5.22 -21.94
CA VAL A 333 -10.62 -5.48 -21.89
C VAL A 333 -10.30 -6.62 -20.91
N TYR A 334 -10.90 -6.63 -19.73
CA TYR A 334 -10.70 -7.69 -18.75
C TYR A 334 -11.14 -9.06 -19.30
N HIS A 335 -12.32 -9.14 -19.91
CA HIS A 335 -12.78 -10.40 -20.51
C HIS A 335 -11.87 -10.88 -21.64
N ALA A 336 -11.36 -9.98 -22.49
CA ALA A 336 -10.40 -10.33 -23.53
C ALA A 336 -9.09 -10.88 -22.95
N VAL A 337 -8.55 -10.24 -21.90
CA VAL A 337 -7.37 -10.72 -21.16
C VAL A 337 -7.63 -12.10 -20.55
N ARG A 338 -8.77 -12.29 -19.89
CA ARG A 338 -9.13 -13.58 -19.26
C ARG A 338 -9.31 -14.69 -20.30
N ALA A 339 -9.95 -14.39 -21.44
CA ALA A 339 -10.17 -15.35 -22.52
C ALA A 339 -8.84 -15.77 -23.16
N ALA A 340 -7.99 -14.81 -23.56
CA ALA A 340 -6.66 -15.10 -24.11
C ALA A 340 -5.77 -15.85 -23.11
N GLY A 341 -5.87 -15.49 -21.83
CA GLY A 341 -5.08 -16.08 -20.75
C GLY A 341 -5.45 -17.51 -20.36
N ALA A 342 -6.62 -18.02 -20.75
CA ALA A 342 -7.10 -19.32 -20.32
C ALA A 342 -6.11 -20.46 -20.64
N LYS A 343 -5.53 -20.44 -21.86
CA LYS A 343 -4.52 -21.43 -22.28
C LYS A 343 -3.14 -21.26 -21.62
N TYR A 344 -2.92 -20.13 -20.94
CA TYR A 344 -1.69 -19.83 -20.20
C TYR A 344 -1.83 -20.04 -18.68
N GLY A 345 -2.97 -20.57 -18.22
CA GLY A 345 -3.21 -20.81 -16.79
C GLY A 345 -3.45 -19.53 -15.99
N ILE A 346 -4.08 -18.52 -16.60
CA ILE A 346 -4.38 -17.24 -15.93
C ILE A 346 -5.27 -17.41 -14.69
N CYS A 347 -4.91 -16.74 -13.59
CA CYS A 347 -5.79 -16.57 -12.44
C CYS A 347 -6.04 -15.07 -12.15
N ASN A 348 -7.10 -14.76 -11.40
CA ASN A 348 -7.06 -13.52 -10.63
C ASN A 348 -6.21 -13.76 -9.38
N ALA A 349 -5.60 -12.70 -8.88
CA ALA A 349 -4.91 -12.71 -7.60
C ALA A 349 -5.22 -11.41 -6.85
N GLY A 350 -5.30 -11.52 -5.52
CA GLY A 350 -5.66 -10.41 -4.65
C GLY A 350 -4.45 -9.68 -4.05
N TYR A 351 -4.72 -8.68 -3.23
CA TYR A 351 -3.68 -7.88 -2.59
C TYR A 351 -2.79 -8.68 -1.64
N ARG A 352 -3.29 -9.78 -1.06
CA ARG A 352 -2.47 -10.61 -0.15
C ARG A 352 -1.40 -11.39 -0.90
N ALA A 353 -1.68 -11.77 -2.15
CA ALA A 353 -0.64 -12.27 -3.03
C ALA A 353 0.36 -11.16 -3.38
N ILE A 354 -0.10 -9.91 -3.60
CA ILE A 354 0.80 -8.76 -3.80
C ILE A 354 1.72 -8.56 -2.59
N ASP A 355 1.21 -8.61 -1.36
CA ASP A 355 2.02 -8.41 -0.14
C ASP A 355 3.17 -9.43 -0.05
N SER A 356 2.89 -10.71 -0.32
CA SER A 356 3.90 -11.77 -0.37
C SER A 356 4.88 -11.58 -1.54
N LEU A 357 4.39 -11.38 -2.76
CA LEU A 357 5.23 -11.26 -3.95
C LEU A 357 6.13 -10.01 -3.92
N SER A 358 5.62 -8.90 -3.37
CA SER A 358 6.34 -7.64 -3.26
C SER A 358 7.42 -7.69 -2.18
N ILE A 359 7.16 -8.36 -1.05
CA ILE A 359 8.16 -8.51 0.01
C ILE A 359 9.33 -9.38 -0.47
N GLU A 360 9.05 -10.41 -1.27
CA GLU A 360 10.10 -11.25 -1.84
C GLU A 360 11.04 -10.39 -2.69
N LYS A 361 10.52 -9.46 -3.50
CA LYS A 361 11.37 -8.50 -4.24
C LYS A 361 12.01 -7.42 -3.39
N GLY A 362 11.58 -7.26 -2.15
CA GLY A 362 11.92 -6.14 -1.31
C GLY A 362 11.33 -4.82 -1.81
N TYR A 363 10.16 -4.82 -2.45
CA TYR A 363 9.47 -3.56 -2.73
C TYR A 363 8.85 -3.01 -1.44
N ARG A 364 8.93 -1.68 -1.29
CA ARG A 364 8.54 -0.98 -0.07
C ARG A 364 7.12 -0.46 -0.18
N HIS A 365 6.28 -0.74 0.82
CA HIS A 365 4.92 -0.23 0.93
C HIS A 365 4.90 1.04 1.80
N TRP A 366 4.32 2.13 1.31
CA TRP A 366 4.37 3.44 1.99
C TRP A 366 3.66 3.49 3.35
N HIS A 367 2.70 2.60 3.61
CA HIS A 367 1.95 2.57 4.87
C HIS A 367 2.51 1.55 5.88
N ALA A 368 3.60 0.86 5.53
CA ALA A 368 4.19 -0.19 6.35
C ALA A 368 5.71 -0.04 6.42
N ASP A 369 6.41 -0.34 5.31
CA ASP A 369 7.87 -0.30 5.21
C ASP A 369 8.41 1.12 5.30
N LEU A 370 7.72 2.09 4.71
CA LEU A 370 8.10 3.51 4.76
C LEU A 370 7.18 4.24 5.70
N ARG A 371 7.70 5.31 6.30
CA ARG A 371 6.94 6.27 7.08
C ARG A 371 7.47 7.69 6.80
N PRO A 372 6.70 8.74 7.10
CA PRO A 372 7.15 10.13 6.93
C PRO A 372 8.42 10.49 7.73
N ASP A 373 8.77 9.70 8.75
CA ASP A 373 9.98 9.85 9.56
C ASP A 373 11.16 8.99 9.08
N ASP A 374 11.03 8.29 7.94
CA ASP A 374 12.08 7.51 7.30
C ASP A 374 12.65 8.26 6.07
N THR A 375 13.95 8.10 5.78
CA THR A 375 14.56 8.70 4.58
C THR A 375 14.78 7.67 3.46
N PRO A 376 14.82 8.10 2.18
CA PRO A 376 15.22 7.23 1.07
C PRO A 376 16.56 6.53 1.27
N LEU A 377 17.52 7.13 1.99
CA LEU A 377 18.80 6.49 2.24
C LEU A 377 18.66 5.33 3.24
N GLU A 378 17.95 5.54 4.35
CA GLU A 378 17.70 4.51 5.36
C GLU A 378 16.83 3.38 4.82
N ALA A 379 15.87 3.71 3.94
CA ALA A 379 14.96 2.75 3.29
C ALA A 379 15.64 1.93 2.17
N GLY A 380 16.89 2.22 1.82
CA GLY A 380 17.57 1.57 0.69
C GLY A 380 17.01 1.97 -0.68
N LEU A 381 16.38 3.15 -0.77
CA LEU A 381 15.76 3.73 -1.97
C LEU A 381 16.60 4.87 -2.57
N ALA A 382 17.86 5.04 -2.14
CA ALA A 382 18.75 6.09 -2.65
C ALA A 382 18.88 6.11 -4.20
N PHE A 383 18.68 4.96 -4.85
CA PHE A 383 18.74 4.82 -6.31
C PHE A 383 17.58 5.54 -7.03
N THR A 384 16.48 5.86 -6.35
CA THR A 384 15.35 6.62 -6.91
C THR A 384 15.57 8.12 -6.83
N CYS A 385 16.64 8.60 -6.18
CA CYS A 385 16.91 10.01 -6.00
C CYS A 385 17.93 10.52 -7.04
N LYS A 386 17.63 11.63 -7.71
CA LYS A 386 18.47 12.33 -8.70
C LYS A 386 19.65 13.08 -8.08
N MET A 387 20.30 12.47 -7.10
CA MET A 387 21.44 13.02 -6.37
C MET A 387 22.69 13.24 -7.25
N LYS A 388 22.73 12.64 -8.45
CA LYS A 388 23.82 12.79 -9.43
C LYS A 388 23.65 14.00 -10.34
N THR A 389 22.48 14.65 -10.36
CA THR A 389 22.23 15.85 -11.16
C THR A 389 22.21 17.09 -10.25
N SER A 390 22.17 18.29 -10.83
CA SER A 390 21.96 19.54 -10.09
C SER A 390 20.49 19.92 -9.89
N ILE A 391 19.55 19.10 -10.39
CA ILE A 391 18.12 19.40 -10.33
C ILE A 391 17.66 19.43 -8.85
N PRO A 392 17.11 20.54 -8.35
CA PRO A 392 16.65 20.64 -6.97
C PRO A 392 15.39 19.79 -6.75
N PHE A 393 15.24 19.24 -5.54
CA PHE A 393 14.01 18.57 -5.11
C PHE A 393 13.82 18.75 -3.60
N LEU A 394 12.57 18.61 -3.16
CA LEU A 394 12.19 18.74 -1.76
C LEU A 394 12.91 17.69 -0.90
N GLY A 395 13.69 18.14 0.09
CA GLY A 395 14.45 17.27 0.98
C GLY A 395 15.89 16.96 0.54
N ARG A 396 16.34 17.46 -0.62
CA ARG A 396 17.71 17.21 -1.14
C ARG A 396 18.82 17.50 -0.14
N LYS A 397 18.83 18.70 0.45
CA LYS A 397 19.86 19.13 1.43
C LYS A 397 19.96 18.19 2.63
N ALA A 398 18.81 17.70 3.12
CA ALA A 398 18.77 16.77 4.23
C ALA A 398 19.39 15.40 3.85
N LEU A 399 19.13 14.92 2.63
CA LEU A 399 19.75 13.68 2.14
C LEU A 399 21.26 13.84 1.88
N GLU A 400 21.71 15.00 1.41
CA GLU A 400 23.15 15.29 1.25
C GLU A 400 23.88 15.27 2.60
N ALA A 401 23.31 15.94 3.61
CA ALA A 401 23.85 15.93 4.98
C ALA A 401 23.87 14.51 5.58
N GLN A 402 22.74 13.79 5.53
CA GLN A 402 22.65 12.42 6.07
C GLN A 402 23.63 11.46 5.37
N LYS A 403 23.86 11.63 4.06
CA LYS A 403 24.84 10.83 3.32
C LYS A 403 26.27 11.07 3.81
N ALA A 404 26.61 12.32 4.14
CA ALA A 404 27.93 12.68 4.66
C ALA A 404 28.15 12.16 6.09
N GLU A 405 27.12 12.20 6.94
CA GLU A 405 27.18 11.74 8.34
C GLU A 405 27.16 10.21 8.48
N GLY A 406 26.60 9.50 7.50
CA GLY A 406 26.38 8.06 7.54
C GLY A 406 25.07 7.65 8.23
N LEU A 407 24.58 6.44 7.92
CA LEU A 407 23.26 5.99 8.35
C LEU A 407 23.30 5.40 9.77
N ARG A 408 22.66 6.07 10.74
CA ARG A 408 22.46 5.56 12.11
C ARG A 408 21.34 4.53 12.22
N ARG A 409 20.49 4.47 11.20
CA ARG A 409 19.36 3.54 11.06
C ARG A 409 19.30 3.06 9.62
N ARG A 410 18.99 1.78 9.39
CA ARG A 410 18.86 1.21 8.03
C ARG A 410 17.83 0.09 8.01
N ILE A 411 17.03 0.01 6.95
CA ILE A 411 16.17 -1.14 6.69
C ILE A 411 17.00 -2.35 6.22
N VAL A 412 16.71 -3.51 6.79
CA VAL A 412 17.37 -4.79 6.48
C VAL A 412 16.29 -5.85 6.26
N CYS A 413 16.55 -6.77 5.34
CA CYS A 413 15.69 -7.92 5.10
C CYS A 413 16.12 -9.06 6.04
N PHE A 414 15.16 -9.79 6.59
CA PHE A 414 15.38 -10.95 7.44
C PHE A 414 14.59 -12.12 6.89
N THR A 415 15.20 -13.31 6.87
CA THR A 415 14.49 -14.57 6.58
C THR A 415 14.65 -15.55 7.73
N VAL A 416 13.57 -16.27 8.03
CA VAL A 416 13.50 -17.37 9.01
C VAL A 416 13.18 -18.65 8.23
N ASP A 417 13.89 -19.74 8.54
CA ASP A 417 13.71 -21.02 7.84
C ASP A 417 12.47 -21.77 8.34
N GLU A 418 12.12 -21.59 9.61
CA GLU A 418 10.88 -22.08 10.19
C GLU A 418 9.67 -21.38 9.57
N LYS A 419 8.63 -22.15 9.24
CA LYS A 419 7.36 -21.62 8.72
C LYS A 419 6.53 -21.06 9.87
N VAL A 420 6.80 -19.80 10.23
CA VAL A 420 6.11 -19.09 11.32
C VAL A 420 5.53 -17.78 10.80
N PRO A 421 4.24 -17.49 10.98
CA PRO A 421 3.65 -16.25 10.49
C PRO A 421 4.16 -15.07 11.31
N MET A 422 4.67 -14.04 10.65
CA MET A 422 5.05 -12.75 11.24
C MET A 422 4.36 -11.66 10.43
N PHE A 423 4.10 -10.50 11.06
CA PHE A 423 3.27 -9.45 10.47
C PHE A 423 3.95 -8.07 10.48
N GLY A 424 4.70 -7.79 11.55
CA GLY A 424 5.27 -6.49 11.86
C GLY A 424 5.25 -6.24 13.37
N LEU A 425 6.18 -5.40 13.83
CA LEU A 425 6.48 -5.07 15.23
C LEU A 425 7.18 -6.18 16.03
N GLU A 426 7.46 -7.34 15.44
CA GLU A 426 8.36 -8.34 16.04
C GLU A 426 9.72 -7.73 16.32
N THR A 427 10.29 -8.03 17.50
CA THR A 427 11.56 -7.44 17.93
C THR A 427 12.72 -8.07 17.16
N ILE A 428 13.61 -7.23 16.63
CA ILE A 428 14.86 -7.66 16.01
C ILE A 428 15.97 -7.59 17.05
N PHE A 429 16.62 -8.72 17.31
CA PHE A 429 17.80 -8.80 18.15
C PHE A 429 19.05 -9.01 17.30
N ARG A 430 20.15 -8.36 17.70
CA ARG A 430 21.50 -8.64 17.23
C ARG A 430 22.36 -9.01 18.42
N ASN A 431 22.96 -10.19 18.42
CA ASN A 431 23.76 -10.71 19.54
C ASN A 431 23.01 -10.59 20.89
N SER A 432 21.74 -10.98 20.91
CA SER A 432 20.82 -10.89 22.07
C SER A 432 20.49 -9.47 22.55
N VAL A 433 20.86 -8.43 21.82
CA VAL A 433 20.49 -7.04 22.12
C VAL A 433 19.40 -6.55 21.16
N PRO A 434 18.29 -5.97 21.63
CA PRO A 434 17.29 -5.37 20.75
C PRO A 434 17.89 -4.25 19.92
N VAL A 435 17.73 -4.31 18.60
CA VAL A 435 18.25 -3.30 17.65
C VAL A 435 17.17 -2.66 16.79
N GLY A 436 15.93 -3.16 16.84
CA GLY A 436 14.83 -2.63 16.06
C GLY A 436 13.60 -3.53 16.12
N HIS A 437 12.68 -3.33 15.17
CA HIS A 437 11.52 -4.18 14.96
C HIS A 437 11.24 -4.32 13.46
N LEU A 438 10.54 -5.39 13.07
CA LEU A 438 10.04 -5.55 11.71
C LEU A 438 8.98 -4.47 11.42
N ARG A 439 9.08 -3.82 10.27
CA ARG A 439 8.04 -2.92 9.75
C ARG A 439 6.91 -3.71 9.11
N ARG A 440 7.27 -4.76 8.37
CA ARG A 440 6.38 -5.64 7.63
C ARG A 440 7.00 -7.02 7.54
N SER A 441 6.17 -8.06 7.59
CA SER A 441 6.57 -9.43 7.34
C SER A 441 5.46 -10.20 6.66
N GLU A 442 5.83 -11.19 5.85
CA GLU A 442 4.92 -12.12 5.18
C GLU A 442 5.62 -13.48 5.05
N PHE A 443 4.87 -14.48 4.57
CA PHE A 443 5.48 -15.70 4.04
C PHE A 443 5.79 -15.54 2.55
N GLY A 444 7.05 -15.74 2.17
CA GLY A 444 7.50 -15.73 0.79
C GLY A 444 7.37 -17.12 0.18
N PHE A 445 6.32 -17.37 -0.60
CA PHE A 445 6.01 -18.69 -1.14
C PHE A 445 7.03 -19.21 -2.17
N ALA A 446 7.69 -18.33 -2.92
CA ALA A 446 8.68 -18.73 -3.91
C ALA A 446 10.03 -19.11 -3.27
N ILE A 447 10.35 -18.52 -2.12
CA ILE A 447 11.56 -18.83 -1.34
C ILE A 447 11.31 -19.81 -0.18
N ASP A 448 10.04 -20.15 0.08
CA ASP A 448 9.54 -21.02 1.16
C ASP A 448 10.02 -20.62 2.56
N LYS A 449 9.98 -19.32 2.86
CA LYS A 449 10.48 -18.75 4.13
C LYS A 449 9.58 -17.64 4.64
N THR A 450 9.53 -17.48 5.96
CA THR A 450 9.08 -16.22 6.55
C THR A 450 10.11 -15.15 6.25
N ILE A 451 9.66 -14.02 5.71
CA ILE A 451 10.50 -12.90 5.31
C ILE A 451 9.95 -11.60 5.89
N GLY A 452 10.84 -10.74 6.38
CA GLY A 452 10.46 -9.46 6.97
C GLY A 452 11.48 -8.37 6.67
N TYR A 453 11.01 -7.12 6.66
CA TYR A 453 11.87 -5.95 6.55
C TYR A 453 11.73 -5.11 7.80
N GLY A 454 12.84 -4.69 8.39
CA GLY A 454 12.83 -3.86 9.59
C GLY A 454 14.03 -2.94 9.67
N TYR A 455 13.84 -1.80 10.34
CA TYR A 455 14.92 -0.84 10.55
C TYR A 455 15.70 -1.23 11.79
N ILE A 456 17.00 -1.37 11.65
CA ILE A 456 17.91 -1.61 12.78
C ILE A 456 18.74 -0.34 13.07
N ARG A 457 19.11 -0.18 14.33
CA ARG A 457 20.04 0.83 14.83
C ARG A 457 21.24 0.14 15.48
N ASN A 458 22.36 0.84 15.55
CA ASN A 458 23.45 0.43 16.43
C ASN A 458 23.15 0.94 17.85
N PRO A 459 23.03 0.07 18.88
CA PRO A 459 22.79 0.49 20.26
C PRO A 459 23.84 1.47 20.80
N ASP A 460 25.08 1.40 20.31
CA ASP A 460 26.18 2.28 20.70
C ASP A 460 26.15 3.64 19.96
N GLY A 461 25.12 3.91 19.15
CA GLY A 461 24.99 5.14 18.36
C GLY A 461 25.88 5.18 17.09
N GLY A 462 26.60 4.09 16.79
CA GLY A 462 27.44 3.96 15.60
C GLY A 462 26.67 3.94 14.27
N VAL A 463 27.40 3.93 13.15
CA VAL A 463 26.82 3.77 11.81
C VAL A 463 26.40 2.32 11.59
N VAL A 464 25.23 2.12 10.98
CA VAL A 464 24.75 0.81 10.52
C VAL A 464 25.31 0.54 9.12
N SER A 465 26.57 0.10 9.08
CA SER A 465 27.28 -0.25 7.86
C SER A 465 26.89 -1.66 7.35
N PRO A 466 27.19 -2.00 6.09
CA PRO A 466 27.07 -3.37 5.60
C PRO A 466 27.78 -4.41 6.49
N ASP A 467 28.94 -4.07 7.05
CA ASP A 467 29.71 -4.99 7.88
C ASP A 467 29.14 -5.13 9.29
N PHE A 468 28.52 -4.07 9.83
CA PHE A 468 27.73 -4.16 11.07
C PHE A 468 26.60 -5.19 10.93
N VAL A 469 25.94 -5.22 9.76
CA VAL A 469 24.90 -6.21 9.44
C VAL A 469 25.52 -7.60 9.27
N ARG A 470 26.57 -7.76 8.46
CA ARG A 470 27.13 -9.10 8.15
C ARG A 470 27.79 -9.80 9.34
N SER A 471 28.32 -9.04 10.29
CA SER A 471 29.04 -9.57 11.46
C SER A 471 28.14 -9.95 12.64
N GLY A 472 26.84 -9.62 12.59
CA GLY A 472 25.91 -9.88 13.69
C GLY A 472 25.19 -11.21 13.54
N GLU A 473 24.89 -11.85 14.67
CA GLU A 473 23.90 -12.92 14.74
C GLU A 473 22.53 -12.31 15.01
N PHE A 474 21.51 -12.67 14.22
CA PHE A 474 20.17 -12.10 14.32
C PHE A 474 19.14 -13.13 14.75
N THR A 475 18.23 -12.69 15.60
CA THR A 475 17.01 -13.41 15.94
C THR A 475 15.81 -12.48 15.88
N LEU A 476 14.65 -13.04 15.56
CA LEU A 476 13.37 -12.34 15.59
C LEU A 476 12.52 -12.93 16.72
N GLU A 477 11.91 -12.07 17.53
CA GLU A 477 11.03 -12.49 18.60
C GLU A 477 9.57 -12.30 18.21
N ARG A 478 8.80 -13.37 18.31
CA ARG A 478 7.35 -13.39 18.11
C ARG A 478 6.70 -14.10 19.30
N MET A 479 5.82 -13.38 20.00
CA MET A 479 4.96 -13.91 21.06
C MET A 479 5.72 -14.68 22.15
N GLY A 480 6.87 -14.15 22.56
CA GLY A 480 7.75 -14.72 23.58
C GLY A 480 8.72 -15.78 23.07
N VAL A 481 8.72 -16.10 21.77
CA VAL A 481 9.59 -17.12 21.16
C VAL A 481 10.57 -16.47 20.19
N THR A 482 11.84 -16.82 20.30
CA THR A 482 12.91 -16.33 19.41
C THR A 482 13.21 -17.33 18.29
N TYR A 483 13.33 -16.82 17.07
CA TYR A 483 13.64 -17.57 15.86
C TYR A 483 14.94 -17.07 15.27
N LYS A 484 15.79 -17.98 14.80
CA LYS A 484 17.03 -17.61 14.12
C LYS A 484 16.71 -16.93 12.80
N ALA A 485 17.35 -15.80 12.52
CA ALA A 485 17.11 -15.04 11.30
C ALA A 485 18.41 -14.80 10.53
N THR A 486 18.33 -14.91 9.20
CA THR A 486 19.41 -14.51 8.29
C THR A 486 19.14 -13.09 7.80
N ALA A 487 20.11 -12.19 7.99
CA ALA A 487 20.02 -10.80 7.55
C ALA A 487 20.57 -10.61 6.12
N HIS A 488 19.82 -9.90 5.29
CA HIS A 488 20.16 -9.61 3.89
C HIS A 488 20.13 -8.12 3.60
N LEU A 489 21.18 -7.61 2.94
CA LEU A 489 21.25 -6.21 2.48
C LEU A 489 20.49 -5.96 1.17
N LYS A 490 20.17 -7.05 0.45
CA LYS A 490 19.34 -7.07 -0.75
C LYS A 490 18.31 -8.17 -0.56
N SER A 491 17.21 -8.12 -1.30
CA SER A 491 16.27 -9.23 -1.32
C SER A 491 17.00 -10.53 -1.74
N PRO A 492 16.68 -11.68 -1.12
CA PRO A 492 17.20 -12.98 -1.51
C PRO A 492 16.53 -13.55 -2.79
N PHE A 493 15.44 -12.94 -3.27
CA PHE A 493 14.69 -13.38 -4.44
C PHE A 493 14.96 -12.50 -5.66
N ASP A 494 15.46 -13.11 -6.74
CA ASP A 494 15.84 -12.44 -7.99
C ASP A 494 16.66 -11.14 -7.73
N PRO A 495 17.81 -11.23 -7.03
CA PRO A 495 18.59 -10.06 -6.62
C PRO A 495 19.15 -9.23 -7.79
N GLU A 496 19.19 -9.81 -8.98
CA GLU A 496 19.65 -9.18 -10.22
C GLU A 496 18.53 -8.53 -11.04
N ASN A 497 17.27 -8.64 -10.61
CA ASN A 497 16.08 -8.14 -11.34
C ASN A 497 16.00 -8.69 -12.77
N LYS A 498 16.27 -9.99 -12.94
CA LYS A 498 16.19 -10.69 -14.22
C LYS A 498 14.73 -10.95 -14.62
N ARG A 499 13.90 -11.37 -13.66
CA ARG A 499 12.49 -11.75 -13.93
C ARG A 499 11.65 -10.60 -14.47
N VAL A 500 11.78 -9.40 -13.90
CA VAL A 500 11.07 -8.19 -14.40
C VAL A 500 11.45 -7.80 -15.85
N LYS A 501 12.64 -8.23 -16.31
CA LYS A 501 13.09 -8.04 -17.70
C LYS A 501 12.62 -9.16 -18.63
N GLY A 502 11.99 -10.20 -18.08
CA GLY A 502 11.58 -11.41 -18.79
C GLY A 502 12.73 -12.40 -19.01
N ILE A 503 13.78 -12.33 -18.19
CA ILE A 503 14.90 -13.26 -18.22
C ILE A 503 14.67 -14.26 -17.10
N TYR A 504 14.37 -15.50 -17.49
CA TYR A 504 14.15 -16.64 -16.61
C TYR A 504 15.31 -17.62 -16.83
N GLY A 505 15.80 -18.24 -15.74
CA GLY A 505 16.90 -19.18 -15.74
C GLY A 505 16.51 -20.51 -15.15
#